data_AF-A0A954FU89-F1
#
_entry.id   AF-A0A954FU89-F1
#
_cell.length_a   1.000
_cell.length_b   1.000
_cell.length_c   1.000
_cell.angle_alpha   90.00
_cell.angle_beta   90.00
_cell.angle_gamma   90.00
#
_symmetry.space_group_name_H-M   'P 1'
#
loop_
_entity.id
_entity.type
_entity.pdbx_description
1 polymer ?
#
loop_
_entity_poly.entity_id
_entity_poly.type
_entity_poly.pdbx_seq_one_letter_code
_entity_poly.pdbx_strand_id
1 'polypeptide(L)'
;MTHQEASSEERDHSRADSDRQITTKFVFQINELSCWYAIWAFLFAWYGLAVNDSQLTKHLPPVFGFLQVFGNQFTSTGYNLLFFCLVSTGVVTGLLFGLRALLPDHLKCYLCWRLPKDFEFEEKQESAWPAVLTLLVCLTSIAVFLFAISHLRVDRSHRRPIVSWVGPAADQIEWVFALAGSLVYLTIYLAGFADGYFRSRWNWLNTFACGLLGLFFAFAFILSCAALED
;
A
#
# COMPACT_ATOMS: atom_id res chain seq x y z
N MET A 1 -0.64 -62.33 -0.79
CA MET A 1 -0.53 -61.31 0.27
C MET A 1 0.36 -60.16 -0.21
N THR A 2 0.00 -59.50 -1.32
CA THR A 2 0.88 -58.53 -2.01
C THR A 2 0.14 -57.29 -2.54
N HIS A 3 -1.18 -57.21 -2.34
CA HIS A 3 -2.01 -56.11 -2.85
C HIS A 3 -2.37 -55.05 -1.80
N GLN A 4 -2.06 -55.26 -0.51
CA GLN A 4 -2.44 -54.35 0.57
C GLN A 4 -1.34 -53.34 0.93
N GLU A 5 -0.06 -53.68 0.70
CA GLU A 5 1.09 -52.83 1.00
C GLU A 5 1.25 -51.68 -0.02
N ALA A 6 0.94 -51.90 -1.30
CA ALA A 6 0.99 -50.86 -2.33
C ALA A 6 0.07 -49.67 -2.02
N SER A 7 -1.08 -49.90 -1.38
CA SER A 7 -2.04 -48.83 -1.03
C SER A 7 -1.64 -48.00 0.20
N SER A 8 -0.69 -48.50 0.99
CA SER A 8 -0.11 -47.83 2.14
C SER A 8 1.04 -46.93 1.70
N GLU A 9 1.95 -47.49 0.88
CA GLU A 9 3.10 -46.75 0.35
C GLU A 9 2.67 -45.61 -0.58
N GLU A 10 1.65 -45.81 -1.42
CA GLU A 10 1.12 -44.76 -2.32
C GLU A 10 0.39 -43.66 -1.53
N ARG A 11 -0.22 -44.00 -0.38
CA ARG A 11 -0.80 -43.02 0.55
C ARG A 11 0.26 -42.26 1.32
N ASP A 12 1.34 -42.92 1.75
CA ASP A 12 2.44 -42.27 2.46
C ASP A 12 3.31 -41.43 1.51
N HIS A 13 3.46 -41.80 0.23
CA HIS A 13 4.06 -40.95 -0.79
C HIS A 13 3.17 -39.77 -1.16
N SER A 14 1.85 -39.94 -1.27
CA SER A 14 0.94 -38.81 -1.49
C SER A 14 0.88 -37.87 -0.28
N ARG A 15 1.06 -38.38 0.95
CA ARG A 15 1.19 -37.57 2.18
C ARG A 15 2.54 -36.88 2.27
N ALA A 16 3.62 -37.56 1.91
CA ALA A 16 4.96 -36.99 1.88
C ALA A 16 5.14 -35.95 0.77
N ASP A 17 4.45 -36.09 -0.38
CA ASP A 17 4.39 -35.07 -1.42
C ASP A 17 3.44 -33.91 -1.04
N SER A 18 2.35 -34.18 -0.30
CA SER A 18 1.51 -33.15 0.31
C SER A 18 2.27 -32.36 1.40
N ASP A 19 3.10 -33.01 2.20
CA ASP A 19 3.94 -32.38 3.22
C ASP A 19 5.17 -31.69 2.60
N ARG A 20 5.73 -32.21 1.50
CA ARG A 20 6.81 -31.54 0.73
C ARG A 20 6.33 -30.35 -0.09
N GLN A 21 5.05 -30.29 -0.47
CA GLN A 21 4.47 -29.14 -1.17
C GLN A 21 4.22 -27.94 -0.26
N ILE A 22 4.26 -28.09 1.07
CA ILE A 22 4.34 -26.96 2.01
C ILE A 22 5.81 -26.53 2.19
N THR A 23 6.58 -26.52 1.10
CA THR A 23 7.77 -25.67 0.98
C THR A 23 7.33 -24.28 0.49
N THR A 24 6.26 -23.73 1.06
CA THR A 24 5.77 -22.39 0.74
C THR A 24 6.65 -21.36 1.42
N LYS A 25 7.70 -20.94 0.70
CA LYS A 25 8.77 -20.06 1.20
C LYS A 25 8.36 -18.60 1.44
N PHE A 26 7.16 -18.18 1.01
CA PHE A 26 6.62 -16.85 1.29
C PHE A 26 5.09 -16.89 1.32
N VAL A 27 4.45 -16.13 2.22
CA VAL A 27 2.99 -16.04 2.33
C VAL A 27 2.59 -14.61 2.66
N PHE A 28 1.68 -14.04 1.86
CA PHE A 28 1.08 -12.74 2.12
C PHE A 28 -0.21 -12.92 2.92
N GLN A 29 -0.29 -12.24 4.06
CA GLN A 29 -1.49 -12.19 4.88
C GLN A 29 -2.39 -11.05 4.42
N ILE A 30 -3.57 -11.38 3.88
CA ILE A 30 -4.60 -10.40 3.49
C ILE A 30 -4.95 -9.52 4.69
N ASN A 31 -5.07 -10.08 5.89
CA ASN A 31 -5.37 -9.33 7.11
C ASN A 31 -4.29 -8.28 7.40
N GLU A 32 -3.01 -8.67 7.38
CA GLU A 32 -1.90 -7.76 7.64
C GLU A 32 -1.82 -6.65 6.58
N LEU A 33 -1.95 -7.01 5.30
CA LEU A 33 -1.98 -6.04 4.19
C LEU A 33 -3.14 -5.05 4.36
N SER A 34 -4.32 -5.55 4.70
CA SER A 34 -5.53 -4.73 4.90
C SER A 34 -5.40 -3.80 6.12
N CYS A 35 -4.81 -4.26 7.23
CA CYS A 35 -4.54 -3.43 8.40
C CYS A 35 -3.58 -2.29 8.07
N TRP A 36 -2.46 -2.59 7.40
CA TRP A 36 -1.51 -1.56 6.97
C TRP A 36 -2.14 -0.58 5.97
N TYR A 37 -2.98 -1.09 5.05
CA TYR A 37 -3.71 -0.24 4.11
C TYR A 37 -4.70 0.69 4.81
N ALA A 38 -5.40 0.22 5.85
CA ALA A 38 -6.32 1.04 6.63
C ALA A 38 -5.60 2.22 7.30
N ILE A 39 -4.39 2.00 7.82
CA ILE A 39 -3.55 3.09 8.39
C ILE A 39 -3.22 4.12 7.31
N TRP A 40 -2.79 3.67 6.13
CA TRP A 40 -2.51 4.55 5.00
C TRP A 40 -3.76 5.32 4.55
N ALA A 41 -4.89 4.64 4.39
CA ALA A 41 -6.15 5.23 3.95
C ALA A 41 -6.63 6.31 4.92
N PHE A 42 -6.44 6.08 6.22
CA PHE A 42 -6.69 7.07 7.27
C PHE A 42 -5.80 8.30 7.13
N LEU A 43 -4.49 8.13 7.00
CA LEU A 43 -3.55 9.25 6.86
C LEU A 43 -3.82 10.06 5.57
N PHE A 44 -4.09 9.36 4.46
CA PHE A 44 -4.41 10.01 3.19
C PHE A 44 -5.73 10.79 3.26
N ALA A 45 -6.79 10.18 3.80
CA ALA A 45 -8.08 10.83 3.92
C ALA A 45 -8.04 12.01 4.89
N TRP A 46 -7.29 11.91 5.99
CA TRP A 46 -7.06 13.02 6.90
C TRP A 46 -6.42 14.22 6.19
N TYR A 47 -5.34 13.98 5.45
CA TYR A 47 -4.67 15.01 4.66
C TYR A 47 -5.58 15.60 3.58
N GLY A 48 -6.24 14.76 2.79
CA GLY A 48 -7.10 15.19 1.69
C GLY A 48 -8.32 15.98 2.15
N LEU A 49 -8.93 15.61 3.28
CA LEU A 49 -10.01 16.38 3.90
C LEU A 49 -9.52 17.75 4.38
N ALA A 50 -8.33 17.85 4.98
CA ALA A 50 -7.75 19.12 5.38
C ALA A 50 -7.47 20.05 4.17
N VAL A 51 -7.01 19.48 3.05
CA VAL A 51 -6.83 20.23 1.78
C VAL A 51 -8.19 20.73 1.27
N ASN A 52 -9.21 19.89 1.28
CA ASN A 52 -10.56 20.26 0.86
C ASN A 52 -11.20 21.33 1.75
N ASP A 53 -11.04 21.24 3.08
CA ASP A 53 -11.55 22.25 4.02
C ASP A 53 -10.93 23.63 3.71
N SER A 54 -9.63 23.65 3.42
CA SER A 54 -8.92 24.86 3.02
C SER A 54 -9.45 25.45 1.70
N GLN A 55 -9.84 24.62 0.73
CA GLN A 55 -10.42 25.10 -0.54
C GLN A 55 -11.84 25.65 -0.34
N LEU A 56 -12.67 24.97 0.46
CA LEU A 56 -14.03 25.42 0.75
C LEU A 56 -14.06 26.76 1.48
N THR A 57 -13.11 27.03 2.39
CA THR A 57 -13.00 28.36 3.04
C THR A 57 -12.75 29.49 2.05
N LYS A 58 -12.29 29.19 0.83
CA LYS A 58 -12.05 30.17 -0.24
C LYS A 58 -13.15 30.17 -1.31
N HIS A 59 -14.27 29.48 -1.08
CA HIS A 59 -15.32 29.26 -2.07
C HIS A 59 -14.84 28.58 -3.36
N LEU A 60 -13.74 27.82 -3.27
CA LEU A 60 -13.21 27.00 -4.36
C LEU A 60 -13.74 25.57 -4.24
N PRO A 61 -13.88 24.84 -5.37
CA PRO A 61 -14.31 23.46 -5.34
C PRO A 61 -13.29 22.55 -4.63
N PRO A 62 -13.73 21.43 -4.03
CA PRO A 62 -12.84 20.46 -3.41
C PRO A 62 -11.87 19.86 -4.42
N VAL A 63 -10.62 19.65 -3.99
CA VAL A 63 -9.57 19.03 -4.81
C VAL A 63 -9.68 17.52 -4.82
N PHE A 64 -10.08 16.91 -3.70
CA PHE A 64 -10.33 15.48 -3.56
C PHE A 64 -11.84 15.25 -3.42
N GLY A 65 -12.58 15.39 -4.51
CA GLY A 65 -14.05 15.38 -4.49
C GLY A 65 -14.61 14.07 -3.90
N PHE A 66 -13.94 12.96 -4.16
CA PHE A 66 -14.32 11.62 -3.67
C PHE A 66 -14.21 11.45 -2.13
N LEU A 67 -13.54 12.37 -1.42
CA LEU A 67 -13.47 12.34 0.05
C LEU A 67 -14.68 13.03 0.72
N GLN A 68 -15.50 13.78 -0.01
CA GLN A 68 -16.67 14.49 0.52
C GLN A 68 -17.98 13.80 0.10
N VAL A 69 -18.25 12.62 0.67
CA VAL A 69 -19.40 11.79 0.26
C VAL A 69 -20.71 12.24 0.92
N PHE A 70 -20.65 12.72 2.17
CA PHE A 70 -21.84 13.08 2.95
C PHE A 70 -21.82 14.52 3.45
N GLY A 71 -22.90 15.27 3.17
CA GLY A 71 -23.22 16.56 3.78
C GLY A 71 -22.19 17.67 3.57
N ASN A 72 -22.38 18.79 4.25
CA ASN A 72 -21.39 19.87 4.28
C ASN A 72 -20.16 19.42 5.07
N GLN A 73 -18.97 19.57 4.46
CA GLN A 73 -17.70 19.01 4.95
C GLN A 73 -17.41 19.28 6.43
N PHE A 74 -17.80 20.46 6.95
CA PHE A 74 -17.57 20.88 8.35
C PHE A 74 -18.36 20.08 9.41
N THR A 75 -19.53 19.56 9.06
CA THR A 75 -20.39 18.79 10.00
C THR A 75 -20.12 17.29 9.95
N SER A 76 -19.45 16.82 8.89
CA SER A 76 -19.33 15.41 8.56
C SER A 76 -17.89 14.95 8.36
N THR A 77 -16.88 15.74 8.72
CA THR A 77 -15.45 15.39 8.54
C THR A 77 -15.12 14.00 9.10
N GLY A 78 -15.56 13.71 10.34
CA GLY A 78 -15.34 12.40 10.96
C GLY A 78 -16.08 11.26 10.25
N TYR A 79 -17.30 11.53 9.76
CA TYR A 79 -18.08 10.54 9.00
C TYR A 79 -17.44 10.25 7.63
N ASN A 80 -17.02 11.28 6.90
CA ASN A 80 -16.35 11.16 5.62
C ASN A 80 -15.00 10.44 5.74
N LEU A 81 -14.25 10.74 6.80
CA LEU A 81 -12.99 10.05 7.13
C LEU A 81 -13.23 8.55 7.37
N LEU A 82 -14.13 8.21 8.28
CA LEU A 82 -14.45 6.81 8.61
C LEU A 82 -15.04 6.08 7.41
N PHE A 83 -15.96 6.70 6.68
CA PHE A 83 -16.58 6.10 5.51
C PHE A 83 -15.55 5.79 4.43
N PHE A 84 -14.67 6.75 4.09
CA PHE A 84 -13.62 6.50 3.11
C PHE A 84 -12.70 5.37 3.56
N CYS A 85 -12.25 5.39 4.82
CA CYS A 85 -11.38 4.33 5.34
C CYS A 85 -12.05 2.95 5.24
N LEU A 86 -13.31 2.83 5.64
CA LEU A 86 -14.05 1.58 5.61
C LEU A 86 -14.31 1.09 4.18
N VAL A 87 -14.79 1.96 3.30
CA VAL A 87 -15.11 1.60 1.91
C VAL A 87 -13.84 1.28 1.15
N SER A 88 -12.82 2.13 1.23
CA SER A 88 -11.54 1.93 0.54
C SER A 88 -10.85 0.64 1.00
N THR A 89 -10.77 0.43 2.32
CA THR A 89 -10.20 -0.82 2.86
C THR A 89 -11.04 -2.02 2.46
N GLY A 90 -12.37 -1.93 2.53
CA GLY A 90 -13.28 -3.00 2.11
C GLY A 90 -13.13 -3.37 0.64
N VAL A 91 -12.94 -2.38 -0.24
CA VAL A 91 -12.67 -2.59 -1.67
C VAL A 91 -11.34 -3.30 -1.86
N VAL A 92 -10.27 -2.85 -1.21
CA VAL A 92 -8.95 -3.50 -1.30
C VAL A 92 -8.99 -4.93 -0.76
N THR A 93 -9.58 -5.14 0.41
CA THR A 93 -9.75 -6.49 0.98
C THR A 93 -10.60 -7.38 0.06
N GLY A 94 -11.69 -6.85 -0.49
CA GLY A 94 -12.53 -7.55 -1.46
C GLY A 94 -11.78 -7.91 -2.74
N LEU A 95 -10.93 -7.01 -3.26
CA LEU A 95 -10.05 -7.28 -4.41
C LEU A 95 -9.03 -8.37 -4.10
N LEU A 96 -8.45 -8.40 -2.89
CA LEU A 96 -7.52 -9.45 -2.48
C LEU A 96 -8.21 -10.81 -2.38
N PHE A 97 -9.44 -10.84 -1.86
CA PHE A 97 -10.26 -12.06 -1.85
C PHE A 97 -10.65 -12.49 -3.27
N GLY A 98 -11.02 -11.55 -4.14
CA GLY A 98 -11.29 -11.80 -5.55
C GLY A 98 -10.07 -12.36 -6.27
N LEU A 99 -8.89 -11.77 -6.05
CA LEU A 99 -7.62 -12.26 -6.58
C LEU A 99 -7.33 -13.68 -6.09
N ARG A 100 -7.50 -13.94 -4.79
CA ARG A 100 -7.38 -15.30 -4.22
C ARG A 100 -8.36 -16.29 -4.86
N ALA A 101 -9.57 -15.86 -5.19
CA ALA A 101 -10.57 -16.71 -5.84
C ALA A 101 -10.20 -17.05 -7.30
N LEU A 102 -9.57 -16.12 -8.01
CA LEU A 102 -9.12 -16.29 -9.40
C LEU A 102 -7.79 -17.05 -9.52
N LEU A 103 -6.98 -17.08 -8.46
CA LEU A 103 -5.72 -17.81 -8.47
C LEU A 103 -5.94 -19.33 -8.58
N PRO A 104 -5.10 -20.04 -9.36
CA PRO A 104 -5.03 -21.51 -9.31
C PRO A 104 -4.78 -22.02 -7.89
N ASP A 105 -5.24 -23.23 -7.56
CA ASP A 105 -5.18 -23.77 -6.19
C ASP A 105 -3.76 -23.81 -5.61
N HIS A 106 -2.75 -24.09 -6.45
CA HIS A 106 -1.34 -24.06 -6.06
C HIS A 106 -0.80 -22.66 -5.75
N LEU A 107 -1.48 -21.58 -6.18
CA LEU A 107 -1.12 -20.20 -5.86
C LEU A 107 -1.91 -19.62 -4.68
N LYS A 108 -3.04 -20.22 -4.31
CA LYS A 108 -3.88 -19.76 -3.19
C LYS A 108 -3.16 -19.85 -1.83
N CYS A 109 -2.16 -20.73 -1.71
CA CYS A 109 -1.35 -20.84 -0.49
C CYS A 109 -0.48 -19.59 -0.23
N TYR A 110 -0.08 -18.85 -1.28
CA TYR A 110 0.75 -17.65 -1.15
C TYR A 110 -0.03 -16.39 -0.70
N LEU A 111 -1.37 -16.41 -0.75
CA LEU A 111 -2.21 -15.26 -0.40
C LEU A 111 -3.29 -15.66 0.60
N CYS A 112 -2.92 -15.87 1.87
CA CYS A 112 -3.81 -16.38 2.92
C CYS A 112 -4.52 -15.26 3.70
N TRP A 113 -5.69 -15.55 4.30
CA TRP A 113 -6.35 -14.59 5.19
C TRP A 113 -5.50 -14.27 6.43
N ARG A 114 -5.05 -15.32 7.12
CA ARG A 114 -4.19 -15.27 8.29
C ARG A 114 -3.34 -16.55 8.30
N LEU A 115 -2.10 -16.45 8.77
CA LEU A 115 -1.27 -17.62 8.98
C LEU A 115 -1.82 -18.51 10.11
N PRO A 116 -1.70 -19.84 10.00
CA PRO A 116 -1.95 -20.75 11.12
C PRO A 116 -1.11 -20.35 12.33
N LYS A 117 -1.63 -20.54 13.56
CA LYS A 117 -0.93 -20.16 14.79
C LYS A 117 0.41 -20.86 14.98
N ASP A 118 0.53 -22.06 14.42
CA ASP A 118 1.71 -22.92 14.52
C ASP A 118 2.63 -22.80 13.29
N PHE A 119 2.37 -21.82 12.42
CA PHE A 119 3.20 -21.56 11.24
C PHE A 119 4.46 -20.81 11.65
N GLU A 120 5.58 -21.53 11.75
CA GLU A 120 6.89 -20.95 11.94
C GLU A 120 7.57 -20.74 10.59
N PHE A 121 8.16 -19.56 10.40
CA PHE A 121 9.00 -19.30 9.24
C PHE A 121 10.36 -19.95 9.49
N GLU A 122 10.60 -21.10 8.84
CA GLU A 122 11.89 -21.79 8.84
C GLU A 122 12.96 -20.94 8.14
N GLU A 123 13.72 -20.18 8.93
CA GLU A 123 14.86 -19.33 8.52
C GLU A 123 14.59 -18.29 7.41
N LYS A 124 15.26 -17.15 7.48
CA LYS A 124 15.13 -16.12 6.42
C LYS A 124 15.69 -16.67 5.10
N GLN A 125 14.89 -16.63 4.04
CA GLN A 125 15.30 -17.17 2.74
C GLN A 125 16.36 -16.28 2.09
N GLU A 126 17.43 -16.89 1.56
CA GLU A 126 18.42 -16.16 0.76
C GLU A 126 17.86 -15.80 -0.62
N SER A 127 17.46 -14.54 -0.81
CA SER A 127 17.05 -14.00 -2.11
C SER A 127 17.23 -12.49 -2.16
N ALA A 128 17.81 -11.99 -3.26
CA ALA A 128 17.95 -10.56 -3.50
C ALA A 128 16.74 -9.95 -4.25
N TRP A 129 15.90 -10.78 -4.87
CA TRP A 129 14.78 -10.32 -5.69
C TRP A 129 13.80 -9.41 -4.95
N PRO A 130 13.38 -9.70 -3.70
CA PRO A 130 12.49 -8.81 -2.95
C PRO A 130 13.08 -7.42 -2.74
N ALA A 131 14.38 -7.32 -2.46
CA ALA A 131 15.06 -6.02 -2.29
C ALA A 131 15.11 -5.22 -3.60
N VAL A 132 15.35 -5.90 -4.73
CA VAL A 132 15.31 -5.27 -6.07
C VAL A 132 13.90 -4.79 -6.40
N LEU A 133 12.88 -5.60 -6.11
CA LEU A 133 11.49 -5.25 -6.39
C LEU A 133 11.03 -4.07 -5.52
N THR A 134 11.38 -4.05 -4.23
CA THR A 134 11.16 -2.90 -3.34
C THR A 134 11.81 -1.63 -3.88
N LEU A 135 13.06 -1.72 -4.38
CA LEU A 135 13.74 -0.58 -4.97
C LEU A 135 13.05 -0.08 -6.24
N LEU A 136 12.59 -0.98 -7.12
CA LEU A 136 11.87 -0.61 -8.34
C LEU A 136 10.53 0.08 -8.04
N VAL A 137 9.78 -0.45 -7.06
CA VAL A 137 8.55 0.18 -6.58
C VAL A 137 8.86 1.56 -5.97
N CYS A 138 9.94 1.66 -5.18
CA CYS A 138 10.40 2.93 -4.61
C CYS A 138 10.72 3.97 -5.69
N LEU A 139 11.53 3.64 -6.69
CA LEU A 139 11.88 4.55 -7.77
C LEU A 139 10.65 4.99 -8.57
N THR A 140 9.72 4.06 -8.82
CA THR A 140 8.45 4.37 -9.49
C THR A 140 7.61 5.30 -8.63
N SER A 141 7.52 5.03 -7.32
CA SER A 141 6.85 5.89 -6.35
C SER A 141 7.42 7.29 -6.36
N ILE A 142 8.76 7.43 -6.34
CA ILE A 142 9.44 8.72 -6.37
C ILE A 142 9.15 9.47 -7.66
N ALA A 143 9.20 8.80 -8.82
CA ALA A 143 8.90 9.42 -10.10
C ALA A 143 7.45 9.97 -10.14
N VAL A 144 6.48 9.17 -9.71
CA VAL A 144 5.07 9.57 -9.67
C VAL A 144 4.84 10.68 -8.63
N PHE A 145 5.53 10.62 -7.49
CA PHE A 145 5.44 11.62 -6.43
C PHE A 145 6.09 12.96 -6.82
N LEU A 146 7.25 12.93 -7.49
CA LEU A 146 7.88 14.12 -8.09
C LEU A 146 7.00 14.74 -9.16
N PHE A 147 6.37 13.92 -9.99
CA PHE A 147 5.38 14.38 -10.95
C PHE A 147 4.17 14.98 -10.22
N ALA A 148 3.65 14.40 -9.15
CA ALA A 148 2.55 14.98 -8.40
C ALA A 148 2.94 16.33 -7.76
N ILE A 149 4.11 16.39 -7.11
CA ILE A 149 4.64 17.59 -6.43
C ILE A 149 4.97 18.73 -7.39
N SER A 150 5.53 18.45 -8.58
CA SER A 150 5.84 19.52 -9.54
C SER A 150 4.60 20.28 -10.01
N HIS A 151 3.41 19.73 -9.76
CA HIS A 151 2.12 20.33 -10.07
C HIS A 151 1.36 20.86 -8.83
N LEU A 152 1.92 20.69 -7.63
CA LEU A 152 1.54 21.49 -6.46
C LEU A 152 2.14 22.88 -6.64
N ARG A 153 1.29 23.89 -6.85
CA ARG A 153 1.72 25.29 -6.74
C ARG A 153 1.41 25.79 -5.35
N VAL A 154 2.25 26.67 -4.84
CA VAL A 154 1.93 27.43 -3.64
C VAL A 154 1.28 28.73 -4.09
N ASP A 155 0.04 28.95 -3.69
CA ASP A 155 -0.57 30.26 -3.88
C ASP A 155 0.08 31.24 -2.92
N ARG A 156 1.00 32.06 -3.44
CA ARG A 156 1.75 33.06 -2.67
C ARG A 156 0.87 34.13 -2.02
N SER A 157 -0.37 34.32 -2.49
CA SER A 157 -1.27 35.32 -1.92
C SER A 157 -1.93 34.84 -0.62
N HIS A 158 -2.11 33.54 -0.47
CA HIS A 158 -2.78 32.94 0.69
C HIS A 158 -1.95 31.88 1.39
N ARG A 159 -0.72 31.64 0.94
CA ARG A 159 0.28 30.88 1.69
C ARG A 159 -0.19 29.45 1.96
N ARG A 160 -0.63 28.75 0.90
CA ARG A 160 -1.16 27.37 1.00
C ARG A 160 -0.91 26.57 -0.27
N PRO A 161 -0.79 25.23 -0.18
CA PRO A 161 -0.68 24.36 -1.34
C PRO A 161 -1.99 24.39 -2.15
N ILE A 162 -1.89 24.73 -3.42
CA ILE A 162 -2.96 24.68 -4.42
C ILE A 162 -2.50 23.76 -5.55
N VAL A 163 -3.23 22.68 -5.79
CA VAL A 163 -3.02 21.85 -6.97
C VAL A 163 -3.56 22.63 -8.17
N SER A 164 -2.69 23.22 -8.97
CA SER A 164 -3.09 23.99 -10.15
C SER A 164 -2.45 23.36 -11.38
N TRP A 165 -3.10 22.33 -11.90
CA TRP A 165 -2.67 21.72 -13.15
C TRP A 165 -3.54 22.19 -14.30
N VAL A 166 -2.91 22.67 -15.37
CA VAL A 166 -3.57 23.10 -16.60
C VAL A 166 -3.01 22.23 -17.72
N GLY A 167 -3.78 21.25 -18.18
CA GLY A 167 -3.40 20.29 -19.22
C GLY A 167 -4.49 19.22 -19.47
N PRO A 168 -4.19 18.09 -20.14
CA PRO A 168 -5.16 17.03 -20.48
C PRO A 168 -5.63 16.05 -19.35
N ALA A 169 -4.87 15.85 -18.28
CA ALA A 169 -5.14 15.05 -17.07
C ALA A 169 -5.49 15.89 -15.80
N ALA A 170 -6.08 17.09 -15.95
CA ALA A 170 -6.25 18.07 -14.87
C ALA A 170 -7.25 17.54 -13.86
N ASP A 171 -8.28 16.97 -14.42
CA ASP A 171 -9.37 16.31 -13.73
C ASP A 171 -8.93 14.99 -13.08
N GLN A 172 -7.70 14.52 -13.33
CA GLN A 172 -7.18 13.26 -12.80
C GLN A 172 -6.02 13.44 -11.82
N ILE A 173 -5.59 14.67 -11.55
CA ILE A 173 -4.42 14.92 -10.69
C ILE A 173 -4.64 14.38 -9.27
N GLU A 174 -5.87 14.39 -8.77
CA GLU A 174 -6.26 13.80 -7.47
C GLU A 174 -5.98 12.29 -7.41
N TRP A 175 -6.20 11.57 -8.52
CA TRP A 175 -5.91 10.15 -8.66
C TRP A 175 -4.42 9.87 -8.78
N VAL A 176 -3.66 10.78 -9.39
CA VAL A 176 -2.19 10.70 -9.44
C VAL A 176 -1.60 10.85 -8.04
N PHE A 177 -2.14 11.74 -7.20
CA PHE A 177 -1.76 11.85 -5.79
C PHE A 177 -2.11 10.59 -4.99
N ALA A 178 -3.32 10.05 -5.18
CA ALA A 178 -3.74 8.80 -4.53
C ALA A 178 -2.85 7.61 -4.95
N LEU A 179 -2.49 7.52 -6.23
CA LEU A 179 -1.58 6.50 -6.77
C LEU A 179 -0.17 6.65 -6.18
N ALA A 180 0.37 7.87 -6.16
CA ALA A 180 1.68 8.14 -5.58
C ALA A 180 1.72 7.71 -4.11
N GLY A 181 0.71 8.10 -3.32
CA GLY A 181 0.58 7.67 -1.92
C GLY A 181 0.47 6.16 -1.76
N SER A 182 -0.26 5.48 -2.65
CA SER A 182 -0.42 4.02 -2.61
C SER A 182 0.90 3.29 -2.92
N LEU A 183 1.71 3.82 -3.84
CA LEU A 183 3.03 3.26 -4.17
C LEU A 183 4.04 3.42 -3.03
N VAL A 184 3.98 4.55 -2.30
CA VAL A 184 4.77 4.74 -1.07
C VAL A 184 4.42 3.66 -0.06
N TYR A 185 3.12 3.49 0.21
CA TYR A 185 2.61 2.46 1.11
C TYR A 185 3.14 1.07 0.74
N LEU A 186 3.04 0.72 -0.55
CA LEU A 186 3.49 -0.57 -1.05
C LEU A 186 5.00 -0.74 -0.84
N THR A 187 5.79 0.32 -1.05
CA THR A 187 7.23 0.29 -0.82
C THR A 187 7.57 0.02 0.64
N ILE A 188 6.92 0.70 1.59
CA ILE A 188 7.16 0.51 3.03
C ILE A 188 6.77 -0.91 3.45
N TYR A 189 5.61 -1.38 3.01
CA TYR A 189 5.16 -2.74 3.30
C TYR A 189 6.13 -3.79 2.73
N LEU A 190 6.50 -3.67 1.45
CA LEU A 190 7.45 -4.59 0.80
C LEU A 190 8.84 -4.54 1.42
N ALA A 191 9.29 -3.38 1.90
CA ALA A 191 10.56 -3.25 2.61
C ALA A 191 10.53 -4.00 3.96
N GLY A 192 9.48 -3.80 4.77
CA GLY A 192 9.30 -4.50 6.04
C GLY A 192 9.14 -6.01 5.84
N PHE A 193 8.37 -6.41 4.83
CA PHE A 193 8.23 -7.80 4.42
C PHE A 193 9.56 -8.40 3.97
N ALA A 194 10.30 -7.71 3.08
CA ALA A 194 11.58 -8.19 2.58
C ALA A 194 12.61 -8.35 3.69
N ASP A 195 12.67 -7.41 4.64
CA ASP A 195 13.60 -7.49 5.76
C ASP A 195 13.19 -8.54 6.81
N GLY A 196 11.89 -8.74 7.02
CA GLY A 196 11.35 -9.77 7.91
C GLY A 196 11.60 -11.19 7.40
N TYR A 197 11.44 -11.42 6.10
CA TYR A 197 11.40 -12.78 5.52
C TYR A 197 12.63 -13.19 4.72
N PHE A 198 13.45 -12.25 4.23
CA PHE A 198 14.59 -12.57 3.37
C PHE A 198 15.91 -12.10 3.94
N ARG A 199 16.94 -12.93 3.75
CA ARG A 199 18.32 -12.60 4.08
C ARG A 199 19.03 -12.28 2.78
N SER A 200 19.49 -11.04 2.63
CA SER A 200 20.30 -10.65 1.47
C SER A 200 21.33 -9.62 1.87
N ARG A 201 22.52 -9.70 1.25
CA ARG A 201 23.52 -8.63 1.30
C ARG A 201 22.98 -7.29 0.79
N TRP A 202 21.86 -7.30 0.06
CA TRP A 202 21.19 -6.13 -0.49
C TRP A 202 20.05 -5.61 0.39
N ASN A 203 19.80 -6.18 1.58
CA ASN A 203 18.73 -5.69 2.48
C ASN A 203 18.93 -4.22 2.89
N TRP A 204 20.17 -3.71 2.87
CA TRP A 204 20.42 -2.28 3.08
C TRP A 204 19.71 -1.39 2.04
N LEU A 205 19.41 -1.91 0.83
CA LEU A 205 18.59 -1.20 -0.17
C LEU A 205 17.16 -0.97 0.31
N ASN A 206 16.59 -1.86 1.13
CA ASN A 206 15.26 -1.66 1.70
C ASN A 206 15.30 -0.49 2.70
N THR A 207 16.32 -0.46 3.57
CA THR A 207 16.54 0.66 4.49
C THR A 207 16.77 1.96 3.74
N PHE A 208 17.57 1.93 2.66
CA PHE A 208 17.81 3.08 1.80
C PHE A 208 16.53 3.57 1.11
N ALA A 209 15.71 2.66 0.54
CA ALA A 209 14.45 2.99 -0.10
C ALA A 209 13.45 3.63 0.88
N CYS A 210 13.31 3.07 2.08
CA CYS A 210 12.48 3.66 3.14
C CYS A 210 13.02 5.01 3.61
N GLY A 211 14.34 5.15 3.78
CA GLY A 211 14.98 6.41 4.16
C GLY A 211 14.80 7.49 3.09
N LEU A 212 14.91 7.14 1.81
CA LEU A 212 14.69 8.04 0.69
C LEU A 212 13.24 8.51 0.62
N LEU A 213 12.28 7.61 0.79
CA LEU A 213 10.86 7.97 0.91
C LEU A 213 10.60 8.87 2.12
N GLY A 214 11.19 8.57 3.28
CA GLY A 214 11.09 9.41 4.47
C GLY A 214 11.62 10.84 4.22
N LEU A 215 12.73 10.96 3.49
CA LEU A 215 13.29 12.25 3.09
C LEU A 215 12.37 13.00 2.12
N PHE A 216 11.74 12.30 1.17
CA PHE A 216 10.74 12.88 0.28
C PHE A 216 9.48 13.34 1.02
N PHE A 217 9.01 12.57 2.01
CA PHE A 217 7.90 12.99 2.88
C PHE A 217 8.26 14.21 3.73
N ALA A 218 9.45 14.22 4.34
CA ALA A 218 9.93 15.35 5.09
C ALA A 218 10.06 16.60 4.20
N PHE A 219 10.58 16.45 2.98
CA PHE A 219 10.69 17.54 2.02
C PHE A 219 9.32 18.06 1.56
N ALA A 220 8.37 17.17 1.27
CA ALA A 220 6.99 17.54 0.94
C ALA A 220 6.28 18.24 2.11
N PHE A 221 6.52 17.77 3.35
CA PHE A 221 6.01 18.39 4.57
C PHE A 221 6.61 19.78 4.77
N ILE A 222 7.94 19.93 4.65
CA ILE A 222 8.63 21.21 4.76
C ILE A 222 8.14 22.18 3.68
N LEU A 223 7.99 21.74 2.42
CA LEU A 223 7.43 22.59 1.37
C LEU A 223 5.98 22.99 1.66
N SER A 224 5.19 22.09 2.25
CA SER A 224 3.81 22.40 2.67
C SER A 224 3.78 23.37 3.86
N CYS A 225 4.68 23.24 4.83
CA CYS A 225 4.80 24.12 6.00
C CYS A 225 5.40 25.47 5.67
N ALA A 226 6.47 25.53 4.87
CA ALA A 226 7.06 26.76 4.37
C ALA A 226 6.09 27.52 3.46
N ALA A 227 5.23 26.80 2.75
CA ALA A 227 4.10 27.41 2.06
C ALA A 227 3.08 28.03 3.03
N LEU A 228 2.95 27.54 4.27
CA LEU A 228 1.95 27.90 5.29
C LEU A 228 2.41 28.99 6.29
N GLU A 229 3.70 29.15 6.53
CA GLU A 229 4.25 30.11 7.52
C GLU A 229 4.60 31.49 6.94
N ASP A 230 5.11 31.53 5.71
CA ASP A 230 5.25 32.77 4.93
C ASP A 230 4.07 33.00 4.05
#